data_AF-A0A2V4CZD3-F1
#
_entry.id   AF-A0A2V4CZD3-F1
#
_cell.length_a   1.000
_cell.length_b   1.000
_cell.length_c   1.000
_cell.angle_alpha   90.00
_cell.angle_beta   90.00
_cell.angle_gamma   90.00
#
_symmetry.space_group_name_H-M   'P 1'
#
loop_
_entity.id
_entity.type
_entity.pdbx_description
1 polymer ?
#
loop_
_entity_poly.entity_id
_entity_poly.type
_entity_poly.pdbx_seq_one_letter_code
_entity_poly.pdbx_strand_id
1 'polypeptide(L)'
;MGEPEGLDYASSGVDIDLEGKSVASLVSALGDSVRASGTPGAPVDLPGGFGGLIEFGDNLLALATDGVGSKLQIASQLNAWHGVGIDCMAMNVNDLLCVGAEPIAFVDYIATPRPDPEVHSAIGKSLSEACRRARVTLACPKSLSN
;
A
#
# COMPACT_ATOMS: atom_id res chain seq x y z
N MET A 1 37.77 2.66 -32.12
CA MET A 1 36.32 2.93 -32.11
C MET A 1 35.76 2.15 -30.95
N GLY A 2 35.46 2.81 -29.83
CA GLY A 2 34.94 2.13 -28.64
C GLY A 2 33.55 1.59 -28.92
N GLU A 3 33.26 0.40 -28.40
CA GLU A 3 31.94 -0.23 -28.50
C GLU A 3 30.85 0.69 -27.93
N PRO A 4 29.62 0.65 -28.45
CA PRO A 4 28.52 1.44 -27.90
C PRO A 4 28.26 1.00 -26.47
N GLU A 5 28.36 1.94 -25.54
CA GLU A 5 28.02 1.77 -24.13
C GLU A 5 26.59 1.24 -24.05
N GLY A 6 26.42 0.00 -23.58
CA GLY A 6 25.12 -0.65 -23.51
C GLY A 6 24.18 0.17 -22.62
N LEU A 7 23.06 0.61 -23.18
CA LEU A 7 21.99 1.26 -22.42
C LEU A 7 21.39 0.24 -21.44
N ASP A 8 21.85 0.27 -20.20
CA ASP A 8 21.24 -0.48 -19.09
C ASP A 8 20.12 0.37 -18.47
N TYR A 9 18.98 -0.25 -18.13
CA TYR A 9 17.84 0.41 -17.49
C TYR A 9 18.23 1.06 -16.16
N ALA A 10 19.23 0.47 -15.48
CA ALA A 10 19.85 1.03 -14.27
C ALA A 10 20.48 2.42 -14.49
N SER A 11 21.03 2.68 -15.69
CA SER A 11 21.63 3.99 -16.02
C SER A 11 20.59 5.12 -16.14
N SER A 12 19.31 4.77 -16.29
CA SER A 12 18.18 5.72 -16.27
C SER A 12 17.66 6.02 -14.86
N GLY A 13 18.31 5.50 -13.82
CA GLY A 13 17.94 5.70 -12.41
C GLY A 13 16.94 4.68 -11.86
N VAL A 14 16.63 3.62 -12.62
CA VAL A 14 15.71 2.55 -12.20
C VAL A 14 16.51 1.35 -11.71
N ASP A 15 16.63 1.23 -10.40
CA ASP A 15 17.20 0.04 -9.74
C ASP A 15 16.06 -0.93 -9.37
N ILE A 16 15.81 -1.88 -10.27
CA ILE A 16 14.72 -2.88 -10.15
C ILE A 16 14.94 -3.77 -8.92
N ASP A 17 16.19 -4.07 -8.57
CA ASP A 17 16.52 -4.90 -7.41
C ASP A 17 16.21 -4.17 -6.11
N LEU A 18 16.55 -2.87 -6.04
CA LEU A 18 16.24 -2.02 -4.90
C LEU A 18 14.73 -1.77 -4.75
N GLU A 19 14.03 -1.57 -5.87
CA GLU A 19 12.57 -1.47 -5.90
C GLU A 19 11.93 -2.75 -5.37
N GLY A 20 12.34 -3.92 -5.89
CA GLY A 20 11.86 -5.22 -5.44
C GLY A 20 12.10 -5.46 -3.94
N LYS A 21 13.29 -5.12 -3.43
CA LYS A 21 13.59 -5.19 -1.98
C LYS A 21 12.71 -4.26 -1.15
N SER A 22 12.42 -3.06 -1.67
CA SER A 22 11.60 -2.08 -0.97
C SER A 22 10.15 -2.53 -0.90
N VAL A 23 9.59 -3.01 -2.02
CA VAL A 23 8.25 -3.60 -2.07
C VAL A 23 8.16 -4.82 -1.16
N ALA A 24 9.13 -5.74 -1.19
CA ALA A 24 9.15 -6.90 -0.31
C ALA A 24 9.21 -6.50 1.18
N SER A 25 9.94 -5.43 1.51
CA SER A 25 10.03 -4.91 2.89
C SER A 25 8.74 -4.26 3.36
N LEU A 26 7.98 -3.62 2.46
CA LEU A 26 6.63 -3.15 2.74
C LEU A 26 5.69 -4.33 2.98
N VAL A 27 5.64 -5.29 2.04
CA VAL A 27 4.71 -6.43 2.07
C VAL A 27 4.93 -7.28 3.31
N SER A 28 6.20 -7.56 3.66
CA SER A 28 6.53 -8.31 4.87
C SER A 28 6.18 -7.60 6.19
N ALA A 29 5.99 -6.28 6.15
CA ALA A 29 5.55 -5.49 7.30
C ALA A 29 4.01 -5.40 7.43
N LEU A 30 3.26 -5.87 6.42
CA LEU A 30 1.80 -5.89 6.44
C LEU A 30 1.28 -7.05 7.30
N GLY A 31 0.20 -6.78 8.02
CA GLY A 31 -0.56 -7.79 8.74
C GLY A 31 -1.60 -8.52 7.86
N ASP A 32 -2.28 -9.46 8.49
CA ASP A 32 -3.46 -10.10 7.92
C ASP A 32 -4.71 -9.23 8.11
N SER A 33 -5.71 -9.44 7.24
CA SER A 33 -7.00 -8.81 7.40
C SER A 33 -7.68 -9.31 8.67
N VAL A 34 -8.37 -8.40 9.36
CA VAL A 34 -9.20 -8.72 10.53
C VAL A 34 -10.60 -9.23 10.14
N ARG A 35 -10.95 -9.23 8.85
CA ARG A 35 -12.26 -9.64 8.35
C ARG A 35 -12.30 -11.14 8.09
N ALA A 36 -13.36 -11.80 8.57
CA ALA A 36 -13.55 -13.23 8.40
C ALA A 36 -14.01 -13.58 6.97
N SER A 37 -13.53 -14.68 6.41
CA SER A 37 -13.93 -15.16 5.08
C SER A 37 -15.46 -15.24 4.93
N GLY A 38 -15.97 -14.84 3.77
CA GLY A 38 -17.41 -14.78 3.48
C GLY A 38 -18.13 -13.56 4.05
N THR A 39 -17.44 -12.62 4.70
CA THR A 39 -18.01 -11.32 5.12
C THR A 39 -17.61 -10.19 4.16
N PRO A 40 -18.43 -9.15 3.95
CA PRO A 40 -18.06 -8.02 3.08
C PRO A 40 -16.70 -7.42 3.46
N GLY A 41 -15.85 -7.22 2.45
CA GLY A 41 -14.47 -6.76 2.61
C GLY A 41 -13.45 -7.82 2.95
N ALA A 42 -13.84 -9.08 3.21
CA ALA A 42 -12.88 -10.14 3.46
C ALA A 42 -12.03 -10.41 2.20
N PRO A 43 -10.71 -10.61 2.34
CA PRO A 43 -9.86 -10.93 1.19
C PRO A 43 -10.26 -12.28 0.59
N VAL A 44 -10.24 -12.35 -0.74
CA VAL A 44 -10.42 -13.59 -1.51
C VAL A 44 -9.09 -13.96 -2.13
N ASP A 45 -8.64 -15.20 -1.87
CA ASP A 45 -7.41 -15.70 -2.46
C ASP A 45 -7.58 -15.90 -3.97
N LEU A 46 -6.64 -15.34 -4.74
CA LEU A 46 -6.58 -15.48 -6.19
C LEU A 46 -5.14 -15.87 -6.57
N PRO A 47 -4.82 -17.17 -6.54
CA PRO A 47 -3.49 -17.66 -6.90
C PRO A 47 -3.08 -17.19 -8.30
N GLY A 48 -1.90 -16.56 -8.41
CA GLY A 48 -1.40 -16.02 -9.68
C GLY A 48 -2.11 -14.75 -10.17
N GLY A 49 -3.01 -14.19 -9.36
CA GLY A 49 -3.65 -12.91 -9.64
C GLY A 49 -2.73 -11.71 -9.36
N PHE A 50 -2.83 -10.69 -10.22
CA PHE A 50 -2.10 -9.43 -10.06
C PHE A 50 -2.86 -8.39 -9.22
N GLY A 51 -4.10 -8.69 -8.82
CA GLY A 51 -4.96 -7.81 -8.04
C GLY A 51 -5.49 -8.50 -6.79
N GLY A 52 -5.68 -7.72 -5.72
CA GLY A 52 -6.38 -8.17 -4.53
C GLY A 52 -7.88 -8.23 -4.79
N LEU A 53 -8.53 -9.32 -4.40
CA LEU A 53 -9.98 -9.48 -4.45
C LEU A 53 -10.58 -9.39 -3.05
N ILE A 54 -11.80 -8.87 -2.96
CA ILE A 54 -12.57 -8.81 -1.72
C ILE A 54 -14.01 -9.28 -1.94
N GLU A 55 -14.58 -9.88 -0.92
CA GLU A 55 -16.01 -10.20 -0.85
C GLU A 55 -16.84 -8.92 -0.89
N PHE A 56 -17.84 -8.84 -1.78
CA PHE A 56 -18.65 -7.63 -1.96
C PHE A 56 -20.16 -7.88 -1.97
N GLY A 57 -20.63 -9.04 -2.43
CA GLY A 57 -22.05 -9.40 -2.44
C GLY A 57 -22.92 -8.40 -3.22
N ASP A 58 -24.13 -8.14 -2.71
CA ASP A 58 -25.14 -7.24 -3.33
C ASP A 58 -25.06 -5.78 -2.84
N ASN A 59 -23.88 -5.35 -2.36
CA ASN A 59 -23.70 -4.01 -1.79
C ASN A 59 -23.48 -2.94 -2.87
N LEU A 60 -23.61 -1.67 -2.48
CA LEU A 60 -23.19 -0.52 -3.30
C LEU A 60 -21.79 -0.06 -2.88
N LEU A 61 -21.03 0.45 -3.86
CA LEU A 61 -19.62 0.80 -3.65
C LEU A 61 -19.47 2.33 -3.56
N ALA A 62 -18.92 2.79 -2.44
CA ALA A 62 -18.41 4.15 -2.30
C ALA A 62 -16.88 4.11 -2.40
N LEU A 63 -16.31 5.00 -3.21
CA LEU A 63 -14.87 5.12 -3.40
C LEU A 63 -14.41 6.51 -3.01
N ALA A 64 -13.32 6.56 -2.26
CA ALA A 64 -12.61 7.78 -1.92
C ALA A 64 -11.13 7.56 -2.23
N THR A 65 -10.45 8.63 -2.65
CA THR A 65 -9.00 8.63 -2.86
C THR A 65 -8.44 9.96 -2.40
N ASP A 66 -7.50 9.91 -1.48
CA ASP A 66 -6.78 11.05 -0.95
C ASP A 66 -5.39 10.61 -0.48
N GLY A 67 -4.47 11.58 -0.41
CA GLY A 67 -3.11 11.38 0.06
C GLY A 67 -2.86 12.06 1.41
N VAL A 68 -1.62 11.93 1.88
CA VAL A 68 -1.17 12.57 3.13
C VAL A 68 -0.92 14.08 2.94
N GLY A 69 -0.67 14.52 1.71
CA GLY A 69 -0.38 15.90 1.37
C GLY A 69 1.00 16.39 1.82
N SER A 70 1.13 17.70 2.05
CA SER A 70 2.41 18.35 2.37
C SER A 70 3.05 17.88 3.68
N LYS A 71 2.30 17.18 4.55
CA LYS A 71 2.84 16.56 5.77
C LYS A 71 3.99 15.57 5.46
N LEU A 72 4.03 14.98 4.26
CA LEU A 72 5.15 14.15 3.80
C LEU A 72 6.49 14.90 3.77
N GLN A 73 6.49 16.21 3.54
CA GLN A 73 7.73 17.01 3.56
C GLN A 73 8.32 17.06 4.98
N ILE A 74 7.47 17.15 6.00
CA ILE A 74 7.90 17.13 7.41
C ILE A 74 8.38 15.73 7.79
N ALA A 75 7.63 14.69 7.40
CA ALA A 75 8.04 13.29 7.62
C ALA A 75 9.42 13.00 7.02
N SER A 76 9.69 13.50 5.80
CA SER A 76 10.98 13.38 5.14
C SER A 76 12.10 14.13 5.87
N GLN A 77 11.88 15.39 6.26
CA GLN A 77 12.88 16.20 6.98
C GLN A 77 13.27 15.60 8.34
N LEU A 78 12.32 14.94 9.02
CA LEU A 78 12.52 14.32 10.32
C LEU A 78 12.89 12.83 10.23
N ASN A 79 12.94 12.26 9.02
CA ASN A 79 13.05 10.83 8.77
C ASN A 79 12.06 9.99 9.61
N ALA A 80 10.81 10.43 9.68
CA ALA A 80 9.78 9.89 10.57
C ALA A 80 8.56 9.38 9.79
N TRP A 81 8.57 8.09 9.44
CA TRP A 81 7.59 7.47 8.54
C TRP A 81 6.49 6.64 9.22
N HIS A 82 6.61 6.41 10.53
CA HIS A 82 5.76 5.47 11.30
C HIS A 82 4.27 5.87 11.39
N GLY A 83 3.91 7.13 11.15
CA GLY A 83 2.52 7.62 11.18
C GLY A 83 1.86 7.80 9.81
N VAL A 84 2.64 7.72 8.73
CA VAL A 84 2.22 8.14 7.38
C VAL A 84 1.08 7.28 6.82
N GLY A 85 1.12 5.96 7.05
CA GLY A 85 0.06 5.05 6.61
C GLY A 85 -1.26 5.30 7.34
N ILE A 86 -1.20 5.63 8.62
CA ILE A 86 -2.38 5.99 9.43
C ILE A 86 -3.00 7.29 8.92
N ASP A 87 -2.18 8.32 8.68
CA ASP A 87 -2.64 9.60 8.15
C ASP A 87 -3.33 9.42 6.79
N CYS A 88 -2.70 8.64 5.89
CA CYS A 88 -3.24 8.37 4.55
C CYS A 88 -4.61 7.69 4.63
N MET A 89 -4.72 6.65 5.44
CA MET A 89 -5.98 5.91 5.57
C MET A 89 -7.08 6.74 6.21
N ALA A 90 -6.73 7.56 7.22
CA ALA A 90 -7.69 8.39 7.93
C ALA A 90 -8.39 9.40 7.02
N MET A 91 -7.67 10.03 6.09
CA MET A 91 -8.26 10.96 5.12
C MET A 91 -9.37 10.28 4.30
N ASN A 92 -9.08 9.10 3.77
CA ASN A 92 -10.02 8.34 2.96
C ASN A 92 -11.19 7.77 3.78
N VAL A 93 -10.90 7.16 4.93
CA VAL A 93 -11.91 6.54 5.80
C VAL A 93 -12.91 7.57 6.32
N ASN A 94 -12.45 8.75 6.73
CA ASN A 94 -13.33 9.78 7.27
C ASN A 94 -14.34 10.27 6.22
N ASP A 95 -13.93 10.42 4.96
CA ASP A 95 -14.81 10.84 3.87
C ASP A 95 -15.89 9.78 3.59
N LEU A 96 -15.53 8.50 3.61
CA LEU A 96 -16.48 7.40 3.45
C LEU A 96 -17.50 7.37 4.60
N LEU A 97 -17.07 7.63 5.83
CA LEU A 97 -17.97 7.67 6.98
C LEU A 97 -18.96 8.84 6.89
N CYS A 98 -18.57 9.98 6.32
CA CYS A 98 -19.46 11.14 6.13
C CYS A 98 -20.65 10.85 5.20
N VAL A 99 -20.51 9.91 4.26
CA VAL A 99 -21.61 9.46 3.40
C VAL A 99 -22.35 8.23 3.94
N GLY A 100 -22.02 7.79 5.16
CA GLY A 100 -22.62 6.62 5.81
C GLY A 100 -22.12 5.27 5.27
N ALA A 101 -21.00 5.25 4.53
CA ALA A 101 -20.42 4.01 4.01
C ALA A 101 -19.54 3.33 5.07
N GLU A 102 -19.54 2.00 5.09
CA GLU A 102 -18.56 1.22 5.85
C GLU A 102 -17.29 1.03 5.00
N PRO A 103 -16.11 1.45 5.47
CA PRO A 103 -14.86 1.16 4.78
C PRO A 103 -14.53 -0.34 4.84
N ILE A 104 -14.41 -0.98 3.68
CA ILE A 104 -14.18 -2.42 3.57
C ILE A 104 -12.80 -2.80 3.00
N ALA A 105 -12.28 -2.00 2.07
CA ALA A 105 -10.99 -2.24 1.43
C ALA A 105 -10.19 -0.95 1.22
N PHE A 106 -8.87 -1.09 1.13
CA PHE A 106 -7.93 -0.02 0.82
C PHE A 106 -6.87 -0.52 -0.16
N VAL A 107 -6.38 0.38 -1.00
CA VAL A 107 -5.20 0.17 -1.86
C VAL A 107 -4.29 1.38 -1.68
N ASP A 108 -2.99 1.14 -1.64
CA ASP A 108 -2.00 2.21 -1.53
C ASP A 108 -1.20 2.38 -2.82
N TYR A 109 -0.67 3.59 -2.99
CA TYR A 109 0.27 3.93 -4.05
C TYR A 109 1.38 4.79 -3.47
N ILE A 110 2.62 4.31 -3.58
CA ILE A 110 3.81 4.99 -3.07
C ILE A 110 4.69 5.35 -4.25
N ALA A 111 4.90 6.66 -4.45
CA ALA A 111 5.86 7.18 -5.42
C ALA A 111 7.04 7.81 -4.66
N THR A 112 8.25 7.34 -4.95
CA THR A 112 9.49 7.89 -4.37
C THR A 112 10.56 8.02 -5.46
N PRO A 113 11.39 9.08 -5.44
CA PRO A 113 12.50 9.23 -6.38
C PRO A 113 13.58 8.14 -6.19
N ARG A 114 13.70 7.59 -4.98
CA ARG A 114 14.61 6.48 -4.68
C ARG A 114 13.93 5.53 -3.70
N PRO A 115 13.75 4.25 -4.05
CA PRO A 115 13.22 3.26 -3.12
C PRO A 115 14.18 3.05 -1.94
N ASP A 116 13.61 2.90 -0.75
CA ASP A 116 14.33 2.63 0.49
C ASP A 116 13.57 1.56 1.29
N PRO A 117 14.16 0.37 1.51
CA PRO A 117 13.54 -0.71 2.26
C PRO A 117 13.14 -0.37 3.70
N GLU A 118 13.92 0.46 4.40
CA GLU A 118 13.62 0.84 5.79
C GLU A 118 12.41 1.77 5.85
N VAL A 119 12.36 2.74 4.94
CA VAL A 119 11.20 3.64 4.79
C VAL A 119 9.95 2.86 4.42
N HIS A 120 10.05 1.94 3.46
CA HIS A 120 8.94 1.10 3.02
C HIS A 120 8.44 0.17 4.14
N SER A 121 9.35 -0.41 4.92
CA SER A 121 8.98 -1.21 6.09
C SER A 121 8.25 -0.37 7.15
N ALA A 122 8.71 0.87 7.41
CA ALA A 122 8.05 1.77 8.35
C ALA A 122 6.65 2.18 7.89
N ILE A 123 6.48 2.47 6.59
CA ILE A 123 5.16 2.74 5.99
C ILE A 123 4.27 1.51 6.05
N GLY A 124 4.79 0.32 5.72
CA GLY A 124 4.05 -0.95 5.80
C GLY A 124 3.52 -1.23 7.22
N LYS A 125 4.34 -1.04 8.26
CA LYS A 125 3.90 -1.13 9.66
C LYS A 125 2.80 -0.12 9.99
N SER A 126 2.94 1.10 9.50
CA SER A 126 1.94 2.16 9.67
C SER A 126 0.61 1.82 9.00
N LEU A 127 0.65 1.34 7.75
CA LEU A 127 -0.52 0.89 6.99
C LEU A 127 -1.19 -0.32 7.67
N SER A 128 -0.41 -1.27 8.17
CA SER A 128 -0.96 -2.42 8.89
C SER A 128 -1.73 -1.99 10.15
N GLU A 129 -1.18 -1.05 10.91
CA GLU A 129 -1.87 -0.51 12.09
C GLU A 129 -3.12 0.30 11.68
N ALA A 130 -3.06 1.04 10.58
CA ALA A 130 -4.20 1.76 10.03
C ALA A 130 -5.34 0.81 9.64
N CYS A 131 -5.02 -0.28 8.93
CA CYS A 131 -5.98 -1.32 8.55
C CYS A 131 -6.66 -1.93 9.78
N ARG A 132 -5.87 -2.23 10.82
CA ARG A 132 -6.39 -2.77 12.09
C ARG A 132 -7.35 -1.79 12.78
N ARG A 133 -7.01 -0.50 12.82
CA ARG A 133 -7.86 0.55 13.42
C ARG A 133 -9.15 0.76 12.63
N ALA A 134 -9.06 0.80 11.30
CA ALA A 134 -10.19 1.03 10.42
C ALA A 134 -11.06 -0.22 10.19
N ARG A 135 -10.57 -1.42 10.57
CA ARG A 135 -11.13 -2.74 10.23
C ARG A 135 -11.29 -2.91 8.71
N VAL A 136 -10.27 -2.49 7.98
CA VAL A 136 -10.23 -2.51 6.51
C VAL A 136 -9.24 -3.57 6.04
N THR A 137 -9.56 -4.22 4.92
CA THR A 137 -8.62 -5.12 4.23
C THR A 137 -7.74 -4.33 3.29
N LEU A 138 -6.41 -4.49 3.38
CA LEU A 138 -5.52 -3.99 2.33
C LEU A 138 -5.57 -4.96 1.13
N ALA A 139 -6.13 -4.51 0.01
CA ALA A 139 -6.33 -5.30 -1.19
C ALA A 139 -5.06 -5.31 -2.05
N CYS A 140 -4.03 -6.01 -1.59
CA CYS A 140 -2.76 -6.19 -2.27
C CYS A 140 -2.57 -7.66 -2.68
N PRO A 141 -1.99 -7.97 -3.86
CA PRO A 141 -1.57 -9.33 -4.18
C PRO A 141 -0.50 -9.81 -3.19
N LYS A 142 -0.88 -10.72 -2.28
CA LYS A 142 0.08 -11.39 -1.37
C LYS A 142 0.95 -12.46 -2.08
N SER A 143 0.68 -12.74 -3.35
CA SER A 143 1.32 -13.82 -4.14
C SER A 143 2.68 -13.46 -4.75
N LEU A 144 3.28 -12.31 -4.44
CA LEU A 144 4.59 -11.91 -5.00
C LEU A 144 5.79 -12.64 -4.37
N SER A 145 5.55 -13.63 -3.49
CA SER A 145 6.58 -14.39 -2.77
C SER A 145 6.64 -15.86 -3.22
N ASN A 146 6.86 -16.11 -4.50
CA ASN A 146 7.30 -17.42 -5.01
C ASN A 146 8.57 -17.25 -5.84
#